data_AF-A0A3E4MVJ4-F1
#
_entry.id   AF-A0A3E4MVJ4-F1
#
_cell.length_a   1.000
_cell.length_b   1.000
_cell.length_c   1.000
_cell.angle_alpha   90.00
_cell.angle_beta   90.00
_cell.angle_gamma   90.00
#
_symmetry.space_group_name_H-M   'P 1'
#
loop_
_entity.id
_entity.type
_entity.pdbx_description
1 polymer ?
#
loop_
_entity_poly.entity_id
_entity_poly.type
_entity_poly.pdbx_seq_one_letter_code
_entity_poly.pdbx_strand_id
1 'polypeptide(L)'
;GERGSNAPDLPGKAIAKEGMANYIRYLFKTVRKFYGEAVVVTQEVDDIISSPVVKETIINNSDCKILLDQRKYQNKFDQIQNLLGLTDKERSQILSINLANAANRLYKEVWIGLGGTQSAVYATEVSAEEYLCYTTEETEKLELIRLTEKLGGNIELAIKQLAESKRQENK
;
A
#
# COMPACT_ATOMS: atom_id res chain seq x y z
N GLY A 1 -4.42 -30.89 0.49
CA GLY A 1 -3.08 -30.35 0.76
C GLY A 1 -3.06 -28.95 0.19
N GLU A 2 -3.24 -27.95 1.03
CA GLU A 2 -2.22 -27.28 1.86
C GLU A 2 -1.42 -26.21 1.10
N ARG A 3 -1.51 -24.98 1.64
CA ARG A 3 -0.59 -23.84 1.53
C ARG A 3 -0.72 -22.95 0.29
N GLY A 4 -1.82 -22.19 0.25
CA GLY A 4 -1.77 -20.80 -0.18
C GLY A 4 -1.22 -19.95 0.97
N SER A 5 -0.19 -19.17 0.71
CA SER A 5 0.46 -18.23 1.62
C SER A 5 -0.54 -17.18 2.12
N ASN A 6 -1.16 -17.45 3.27
CA ASN A 6 -1.85 -16.43 4.06
C ASN A 6 -0.78 -15.58 4.76
N ALA A 7 -0.33 -14.51 4.11
CA ALA A 7 -0.13 -13.28 4.88
C ALA A 7 -1.44 -13.03 5.65
N PRO A 8 -1.41 -12.60 6.92
CA PRO A 8 -2.63 -12.41 7.69
C PRO A 8 -3.39 -11.20 7.14
N ASP A 9 -4.10 -11.43 6.05
CA ASP A 9 -5.06 -10.52 5.47
C ASP A 9 -6.30 -10.52 6.37
N LEU A 10 -6.76 -9.31 6.72
CA LEU A 10 -7.86 -8.94 7.62
C LEU A 10 -7.49 -8.53 9.07
N PRO A 11 -6.82 -7.38 9.25
CA PRO A 11 -6.77 -6.69 10.55
C PRO A 11 -8.12 -6.04 10.94
N GLY A 12 -9.01 -5.72 9.99
CA GLY A 12 -10.20 -4.88 10.22
C GLY A 12 -11.14 -5.37 11.34
N LYS A 13 -11.48 -6.67 11.34
CA LYS A 13 -12.40 -7.24 12.36
C LYS A 13 -11.74 -7.57 13.70
N ALA A 14 -10.41 -7.62 13.78
CA ALA A 14 -9.69 -7.99 15.01
C ALA A 14 -9.36 -6.78 15.89
N ILE A 15 -9.18 -5.60 15.28
CA ILE A 15 -8.78 -4.36 15.96
C ILE A 15 -9.86 -3.85 16.95
N ALA A 16 -11.13 -4.14 16.70
CA ALA A 16 -12.26 -3.64 17.49
C ALA A 16 -12.57 -4.42 18.78
N LYS A 17 -11.89 -5.53 19.07
CA LYS A 17 -12.07 -6.24 20.36
C LYS A 17 -11.31 -5.53 21.47
N GLU A 18 -11.94 -5.31 22.63
CA GLU A 18 -11.39 -4.53 23.76
C GLU A 18 -9.99 -5.00 24.22
N GLY A 19 -9.74 -6.32 24.19
CA GLY A 19 -8.41 -6.89 24.47
C GLY A 19 -7.33 -6.53 23.43
N MET A 20 -7.71 -6.37 22.17
CA MET A 20 -6.80 -5.98 21.07
C MET A 20 -6.42 -4.50 21.17
N ALA A 21 -7.35 -3.63 21.58
CA ALA A 21 -7.09 -2.21 21.71
C ALA A 21 -5.99 -1.89 22.74
N ASN A 22 -6.01 -2.57 23.90
CA ASN A 22 -4.96 -2.43 24.92
C ASN A 22 -3.61 -2.97 24.44
N TYR A 23 -3.61 -4.07 23.68
CA TYR A 23 -2.41 -4.61 23.05
C TYR A 23 -1.81 -3.65 22.03
N ILE A 24 -2.62 -3.07 21.14
CA ILE A 24 -2.19 -2.06 20.15
C ILE A 24 -1.57 -0.86 20.86
N ARG A 25 -2.21 -0.37 21.93
CA ARG A 25 -1.66 0.72 22.74
C ARG A 25 -0.30 0.38 23.35
N TYR A 26 -0.16 -0.83 23.89
CA TYR A 26 1.12 -1.30 24.42
C TYR A 26 2.20 -1.38 23.33
N LEU A 27 1.85 -1.96 22.17
CA LEU A 27 2.76 -2.09 21.03
C LEU A 27 3.31 -0.73 20.59
N PHE A 28 2.43 0.23 20.30
CA PHE A 28 2.84 1.57 19.85
C PHE A 28 3.70 2.32 20.88
N LYS A 29 3.46 2.13 22.18
CA LYS A 29 4.27 2.77 23.25
C LYS A 29 5.63 2.11 23.48
N THR A 30 5.80 0.84 23.13
CA THR A 30 6.99 0.05 23.49
C THR A 30 7.89 -0.26 22.31
N VAL A 31 7.34 -0.39 21.10
CA VAL A 31 8.10 -0.81 19.90
C VAL A 31 9.30 0.10 19.62
N ARG A 32 9.15 1.42 19.83
CA ARG A 32 10.23 2.40 19.67
C ARG A 32 11.42 2.14 20.59
N LYS A 33 11.20 1.58 21.79
CA LYS A 33 12.29 1.25 22.74
C LYS A 33 13.16 0.09 22.24
N PHE A 34 12.63 -0.70 21.32
CA PHE A 34 13.31 -1.85 20.72
C PHE A 34 13.76 -1.57 19.29
N TYR A 35 13.82 -0.29 18.88
CA TYR A 35 14.17 0.12 17.52
C TYR A 35 13.26 -0.49 16.43
N GLY A 36 12.03 -0.87 16.80
CA GLY A 36 11.05 -1.38 15.85
C GLY A 36 10.06 -0.30 15.40
N GLU A 37 9.36 -0.58 14.30
CA GLU A 37 8.32 0.27 13.72
C GLU A 37 6.97 -0.46 13.77
N ALA A 38 5.92 0.24 14.21
CA ALA A 38 4.56 -0.25 14.12
C ALA A 38 3.91 0.32 12.86
N VAL A 39 3.57 -0.56 11.92
CA VAL A 39 2.85 -0.21 10.69
C VAL A 39 1.44 -0.75 10.76
N VAL A 40 0.45 0.10 10.48
CA VAL A 40 -0.96 -0.31 10.39
C VAL A 40 -1.46 -0.02 8.99
N VAL A 41 -2.07 -1.03 8.36
CA VAL A 41 -2.68 -0.96 7.04
C VAL A 41 -4.17 -1.27 7.18
N THR A 42 -5.03 -0.37 6.69
CA THR A 42 -6.48 -0.57 6.65
C THR A 42 -7.06 -0.13 5.30
N GLN A 43 -8.13 -0.79 4.89
CA GLN A 43 -8.98 -0.34 3.77
C GLN A 43 -10.22 0.41 4.27
N GLU A 44 -10.64 0.14 5.50
CA GLU A 44 -11.80 0.75 6.13
C GLU A 44 -11.30 1.70 7.22
N VAL A 45 -11.32 3.01 6.93
CA VAL A 45 -10.91 4.02 7.91
C VAL A 45 -11.81 3.97 9.15
N ASP A 46 -13.09 3.64 8.96
CA ASP A 46 -14.09 3.50 10.02
C ASP A 46 -13.69 2.45 11.08
N ASP A 47 -12.98 1.38 10.70
CA ASP A 47 -12.50 0.35 11.64
C ASP A 47 -11.52 0.94 12.66
N ILE A 48 -10.68 1.90 12.26
CA ILE A 48 -9.76 2.60 13.17
C ILE A 48 -10.53 3.56 14.09
N ILE A 49 -11.56 4.23 13.56
CA ILE A 49 -12.35 5.24 14.29
C ILE A 49 -13.22 4.58 15.37
N SER A 50 -13.73 3.38 15.09
CA SER A 50 -14.69 2.68 15.95
C SER A 50 -14.20 2.44 17.38
N SER A 51 -12.89 2.40 17.59
CA SER A 51 -12.26 2.22 18.91
C SER A 51 -11.53 3.52 19.33
N PRO A 52 -12.01 4.25 20.36
CA PRO A 52 -11.38 5.49 20.82
C PRO A 52 -9.90 5.31 21.22
N VAL A 53 -9.58 4.17 21.85
CA VAL A 53 -8.21 3.85 22.28
C VAL A 53 -7.29 3.65 21.08
N VAL A 54 -7.77 2.95 20.05
CA VAL A 54 -7.01 2.69 18.82
C VAL A 54 -6.85 3.97 18.02
N LYS A 55 -7.93 4.74 17.87
CA LYS A 55 -7.95 6.05 17.21
C LYS A 55 -6.87 6.97 17.78
N GLU A 56 -6.90 7.23 19.09
CA GLU A 56 -5.91 8.10 19.74
C GLU A 56 -4.49 7.55 19.64
N THR A 57 -4.32 6.24 19.82
CA THR A 57 -2.99 5.63 19.77
C THR A 57 -2.38 5.72 18.39
N ILE A 58 -3.09 5.27 17.35
CA ILE A 58 -2.54 5.19 15.99
C ILE A 58 -2.33 6.60 15.45
N ILE A 59 -3.33 7.48 15.54
CA ILE A 59 -3.26 8.78 14.87
C ILE A 59 -2.21 9.70 15.52
N ASN A 60 -2.17 9.75 16.86
CA ASN A 60 -1.26 10.66 17.56
C ASN A 60 0.19 10.17 17.59
N ASN A 61 0.44 8.88 17.37
CA ASN A 61 1.81 8.32 17.38
C ASN A 61 2.34 7.97 15.99
N SER A 62 1.54 8.15 14.93
CA SER A 62 1.97 7.92 13.55
C SER A 62 2.36 9.24 12.89
N ASP A 63 3.64 9.58 12.94
CA ASP A 63 4.18 10.75 12.25
C ASP A 63 4.12 10.55 10.72
N CYS A 64 4.45 9.34 10.26
CA CYS A 64 4.34 8.97 8.85
C CYS A 64 2.91 8.52 8.51
N LYS A 65 2.35 9.05 7.42
CA LYS A 65 1.06 8.65 6.87
C LYS A 65 1.20 8.43 5.37
N ILE A 66 0.75 7.27 4.90
CA ILE A 66 0.75 6.91 3.48
C ILE A 66 -0.71 6.68 3.07
N LEU A 67 -1.19 7.47 2.12
CA LEU A 67 -2.54 7.34 1.58
C LEU A 67 -2.46 6.99 0.10
N LEU A 68 -3.11 5.89 -0.25
CA LEU A 68 -3.37 5.50 -1.64
C LEU A 68 -4.60 6.27 -2.15
N ASP A 69 -5.01 6.00 -3.38
CA ASP A 69 -6.20 6.60 -4.01
C ASP A 69 -7.45 6.54 -3.12
N GLN A 70 -7.97 7.73 -2.75
CA GLN A 70 -9.15 7.91 -1.90
C GLN A 70 -10.39 8.39 -2.66
N ARG A 71 -10.43 8.30 -4.00
CA ARG A 71 -11.56 8.82 -4.82
C ARG A 71 -12.92 8.28 -4.38
N LYS A 72 -12.97 7.02 -3.95
CA LYS A 72 -14.19 6.37 -3.44
C LYS A 72 -14.76 7.06 -2.18
N TYR A 73 -13.92 7.79 -1.45
CA TYR A 73 -14.25 8.49 -0.21
C TYR A 73 -14.32 10.01 -0.38
N GLN A 74 -14.29 10.54 -1.62
CA GLN A 74 -14.30 11.98 -1.88
C GLN A 74 -15.44 12.72 -1.16
N ASN A 75 -16.65 12.14 -1.13
CA ASN A 75 -17.82 12.73 -0.46
C ASN A 75 -17.74 12.71 1.08
N LYS A 76 -16.86 11.89 1.66
CA LYS A 76 -16.64 11.78 3.10
C LYS A 76 -15.24 12.24 3.51
N PHE A 77 -14.49 12.86 2.61
CA PHE A 77 -13.08 13.16 2.84
C PHE A 77 -12.88 14.17 3.97
N ASP A 78 -13.86 15.02 4.26
CA ASP A 78 -13.83 15.93 5.41
C ASP A 78 -13.64 15.18 6.73
N GLN A 79 -14.26 14.00 6.87
CA GLN A 79 -14.10 13.15 8.05
C GLN A 79 -12.69 12.57 8.12
N ILE A 80 -12.14 12.13 6.98
CA ILE A 80 -10.77 11.59 6.88
C ILE A 80 -9.74 12.68 7.18
N GLN A 81 -9.92 13.87 6.60
CA GLN A 81 -9.06 15.03 6.82
C GLN A 81 -9.01 15.41 8.30
N ASN A 82 -10.17 15.54 8.95
CA ASN A 82 -10.26 15.86 10.37
C ASN A 82 -9.66 14.75 11.24
N LEU A 83 -9.90 13.49 10.89
CA LEU A 83 -9.39 12.35 11.61
C LEU A 83 -7.86 12.31 11.60
N LEU A 84 -7.26 12.50 10.43
CA LEU A 84 -5.83 12.38 10.23
C LEU A 84 -5.06 13.69 10.49
N GLY A 85 -5.78 14.77 10.81
CA GLY A 85 -5.19 16.10 11.05
C GLY A 85 -4.56 16.70 9.80
N LEU A 86 -5.15 16.46 8.63
CA LEU A 86 -4.59 16.90 7.35
C LEU A 86 -4.98 18.36 7.04
N THR A 87 -4.05 19.08 6.43
CA THR A 87 -4.25 20.44 5.92
C THR A 87 -4.99 20.43 4.58
N ASP A 88 -5.54 21.57 4.17
CA ASP A 88 -6.20 21.71 2.86
C ASP A 88 -5.23 21.49 1.68
N LYS A 89 -3.94 21.81 1.88
CA LYS A 89 -2.87 21.50 0.94
C LYS A 89 -2.74 19.99 0.76
N GLU A 90 -2.68 19.24 1.85
CA GLU A 90 -2.53 17.79 1.83
C GLU A 90 -3.78 17.10 1.29
N ARG A 91 -4.97 17.60 1.64
CA ARG A 91 -6.24 17.19 1.03
C ARG A 91 -6.18 17.28 -0.49
N SER A 92 -5.74 18.43 -1.00
CA SER A 92 -5.63 18.67 -2.45
C SER A 92 -4.64 17.71 -3.11
N GLN A 93 -3.50 17.42 -2.45
CA GLN A 93 -2.54 16.43 -2.93
C GLN A 93 -3.17 15.02 -2.99
N ILE A 94 -3.81 14.56 -1.91
CA ILE A 94 -4.40 13.21 -1.85
C ILE A 94 -5.50 13.02 -2.90
N LEU A 95 -6.34 14.04 -3.11
CA LEU A 95 -7.41 13.99 -4.13
C LEU A 95 -6.86 14.05 -5.56
N SER A 96 -5.60 14.44 -5.75
CA SER A 96 -4.94 14.48 -7.07
C SER A 96 -4.33 13.15 -7.51
N ILE A 97 -4.22 12.17 -6.59
CA ILE A 97 -3.63 10.85 -6.84
C ILE A 97 -4.30 10.17 -8.04
N ASN A 98 -3.47 9.75 -8.99
CA ASN A 98 -3.83 9.05 -10.22
C ASN A 98 -4.82 9.81 -11.14
N LEU A 99 -4.87 11.15 -11.07
CA LEU A 99 -5.71 11.96 -11.98
C LEU A 99 -5.01 12.33 -13.30
N ALA A 100 -3.69 12.43 -13.29
CA ALA A 100 -2.91 12.93 -14.43
C ALA A 100 -1.61 12.12 -14.64
N ASN A 101 -1.70 10.80 -14.61
CA ASN A 101 -0.54 9.94 -14.86
C ASN A 101 0.01 10.17 -16.27
N ALA A 102 1.34 10.16 -16.41
CA ALA A 102 1.99 10.24 -17.70
C ALA A 102 1.64 9.02 -18.56
N ALA A 103 1.10 9.23 -19.76
CA ALA A 103 0.60 8.16 -20.63
C ALA A 103 1.67 7.15 -21.07
N ASN A 104 2.94 7.55 -21.06
CA ASN A 104 4.08 6.73 -21.48
C ASN A 104 4.76 5.99 -20.32
N ARG A 105 4.19 6.02 -19.11
CA ARG A 105 4.76 5.36 -17.93
C ARG A 105 3.70 4.56 -17.19
N LEU A 106 4.07 3.38 -16.73
CA LEU A 106 3.23 2.53 -15.90
C LEU A 106 3.66 2.69 -14.44
N TYR A 107 2.89 3.46 -13.68
CA TYR A 107 3.11 3.66 -12.25
C TYR A 107 1.78 3.91 -11.54
N LYS A 108 1.81 3.75 -10.22
CA LYS A 108 0.74 4.23 -9.34
C LYS A 108 1.24 5.39 -8.52
N GLU A 109 0.35 6.26 -8.11
CA GLU A 109 0.67 7.36 -7.20
C GLU A 109 0.24 7.02 -5.78
N VAL A 110 1.08 7.44 -4.82
CA VAL A 110 0.79 7.40 -3.38
C VAL A 110 1.12 8.76 -2.78
N TRP A 111 0.31 9.21 -1.83
CA TRP A 111 0.66 10.36 -1.02
C TRP A 111 1.40 9.91 0.23
N ILE A 112 2.47 10.62 0.57
CA ILE A 112 3.26 10.39 1.78
C ILE A 112 3.37 11.71 2.53
N GLY A 113 2.98 11.71 3.80
CA GLY A 113 3.15 12.83 4.74
C GLY A 113 4.00 12.44 5.92
N LEU A 114 4.94 13.32 6.28
CA LEU A 114 5.90 13.14 7.38
C LEU A 114 5.68 14.22 8.45
N GLY A 115 4.79 13.95 9.40
CA GLY A 115 4.64 14.74 10.63
C GLY A 115 4.39 16.24 10.42
N GLY A 116 3.74 16.62 9.31
CA GLY A 116 3.49 18.02 8.93
C GLY A 116 4.73 18.79 8.44
N THR A 117 5.91 18.16 8.36
CA THR A 117 7.14 18.78 7.86
C THR A 117 7.22 18.75 6.33
N GLN A 118 6.81 17.62 5.73
CA GLN A 118 6.85 17.39 4.30
C GLN A 118 5.68 16.51 3.88
N SER A 119 5.09 16.83 2.74
CA SER A 119 4.06 16.02 2.11
C SER A 119 4.08 16.19 0.60
N ALA A 120 3.98 15.08 -0.13
CA ALA A 120 3.94 15.06 -1.59
C ALA A 120 3.30 13.78 -2.13
N VAL A 121 2.92 13.83 -3.41
CA VAL A 121 2.50 12.67 -4.18
C VAL A 121 3.72 12.10 -4.90
N TYR A 122 3.93 10.80 -4.75
CA TYR A 122 5.05 10.06 -5.30
C TYR A 122 4.56 9.01 -6.27
N ALA A 123 5.28 8.84 -7.39
CA ALA A 123 5.11 7.72 -8.28
C ALA A 123 5.83 6.48 -7.71
N THR A 124 5.11 5.39 -7.56
CA THR A 124 5.66 4.07 -7.20
C THR A 124 5.69 3.20 -8.45
N GLU A 125 6.89 2.78 -8.81
CA GLU A 125 7.16 1.85 -9.90
C GLU A 125 8.19 0.82 -9.42
N VAL A 126 8.07 -0.39 -9.96
CA VAL A 126 9.03 -1.47 -9.76
C VAL A 126 9.64 -1.82 -11.11
N SER A 127 10.78 -2.52 -11.10
CA SER A 127 11.33 -3.04 -12.35
C SER A 127 10.32 -3.97 -13.04
N ALA A 128 10.34 -4.04 -14.38
CA ALA A 128 9.46 -4.95 -15.11
C ALA A 128 9.71 -6.41 -14.72
N GLU A 129 10.95 -6.74 -14.36
CA GLU A 129 11.35 -8.03 -13.84
C GLU A 129 10.67 -8.34 -12.50
N GLU A 130 10.72 -7.41 -11.55
CA GLU A 130 10.07 -7.56 -10.25
C GLU A 130 8.54 -7.63 -10.39
N TYR A 131 7.96 -6.79 -11.25
CA TYR A 131 6.54 -6.85 -11.57
C TYR A 131 6.13 -8.24 -12.10
N LEU A 132 6.85 -8.78 -13.08
CA LEU A 132 6.56 -10.09 -13.68
C LEU A 132 6.80 -11.24 -12.71
N CYS A 133 7.72 -11.09 -11.75
CA CYS A 133 7.93 -12.08 -10.70
C CYS A 133 6.70 -12.25 -9.80
N TYR A 134 5.95 -11.16 -9.58
CA TYR A 134 4.80 -11.12 -8.67
C TYR A 134 3.46 -10.87 -9.37
N THR A 135 3.42 -10.85 -10.70
CA THR A 135 2.19 -10.55 -11.45
C THR A 135 1.08 -11.53 -11.07
N THR A 136 -0.13 -11.01 -10.91
CA THR A 136 -1.35 -11.78 -10.68
C THR A 136 -2.17 -11.97 -11.94
N GLU A 137 -1.85 -11.22 -13.01
CA GLU A 137 -2.56 -11.23 -14.29
C GLU A 137 -2.38 -12.59 -14.98
N GLU A 138 -3.49 -13.25 -15.28
CA GLU A 138 -3.49 -14.62 -15.81
C GLU A 138 -2.76 -14.71 -17.16
N THR A 139 -2.97 -13.73 -18.03
CA THR A 139 -2.35 -13.67 -19.36
C THR A 139 -0.83 -13.61 -19.26
N GLU A 140 -0.30 -12.76 -18.38
CA GLU A 140 1.14 -12.62 -18.15
C GLU A 140 1.73 -13.85 -17.47
N LYS A 141 1.02 -14.46 -16.53
CA LYS A 141 1.44 -15.72 -15.91
C LYS A 141 1.56 -16.84 -16.93
N LEU A 142 0.56 -17.02 -17.79
CA LEU A 142 0.56 -18.06 -18.82
C LEU A 142 1.69 -17.83 -19.82
N GLU A 143 1.94 -16.58 -20.21
CA GLU A 143 3.06 -16.20 -21.06
C GLU A 143 4.40 -16.56 -20.41
N LEU A 144 4.61 -16.18 -19.15
CA LEU A 144 5.82 -16.47 -18.40
C LEU A 144 6.04 -17.98 -18.23
N ILE A 145 4.99 -18.74 -17.91
CA ILE A 145 5.06 -20.21 -17.77
C ILE A 145 5.49 -20.85 -19.10
N ARG A 146 4.86 -20.48 -20.21
CA ARG A 146 5.22 -20.99 -21.55
C ARG A 146 6.66 -20.67 -21.93
N LEU A 147 7.12 -19.45 -21.61
CA LEU A 147 8.50 -19.07 -21.89
C LEU A 147 9.49 -19.84 -21.01
N THR A 148 9.14 -20.05 -19.74
CA THR A 148 9.92 -20.85 -18.80
C THR A 148 10.07 -22.29 -19.28
N GLU A 149 8.99 -22.91 -19.76
CA GLU A 149 9.01 -24.26 -20.35
C GLU A 149 9.94 -24.35 -21.57
N LYS A 150 9.87 -23.37 -22.48
CA LYS A 150 10.74 -23.28 -23.66
C LYS A 150 12.22 -23.13 -23.29
N LEU A 151 12.51 -22.49 -22.16
CA LEU A 151 13.86 -22.26 -21.65
C LEU A 151 14.33 -23.36 -20.69
N GLY A 152 13.68 -24.53 -20.69
CA GLY A 152 14.10 -25.69 -19.89
C GLY A 152 13.90 -25.50 -18.39
N GLY A 153 12.90 -24.71 -17.99
CA GLY A 153 12.59 -24.44 -16.58
C GLY A 153 13.30 -23.22 -15.98
N ASN A 154 14.11 -22.50 -16.76
CA ASN A 154 14.81 -21.31 -16.26
C ASN A 154 13.89 -20.08 -16.19
N ILE A 155 13.20 -19.93 -15.06
CA ILE A 155 12.25 -18.84 -14.83
C ILE A 155 12.93 -17.46 -14.75
N GLU A 156 14.16 -17.38 -14.21
CA GLU A 156 14.87 -16.11 -14.10
C GLU A 156 15.18 -15.55 -15.50
N LEU A 157 15.65 -16.41 -16.40
CA LEU A 157 15.89 -16.04 -17.80
C LEU A 157 14.59 -15.67 -18.52
N ALA A 158 13.50 -16.41 -18.25
CA ALA A 158 12.19 -16.10 -18.81
C ALA A 158 11.69 -14.70 -18.39
N ILE A 159 11.80 -14.36 -17.10
CA ILE A 159 11.43 -13.03 -16.58
C ILE A 159 12.25 -11.95 -17.27
N LYS A 160 13.58 -12.12 -17.38
CA LYS A 160 14.47 -11.14 -18.03
C LYS A 160 14.08 -10.91 -19.49
N GLN A 161 13.88 -11.99 -20.26
CA GLN A 161 13.51 -11.90 -21.67
C GLN A 161 12.13 -11.26 -21.87
N LEU A 162 11.15 -11.64 -21.03
CA LEU A 162 9.80 -11.09 -21.12
C LEU A 162 9.75 -9.61 -20.72
N ALA A 163 10.49 -9.21 -19.68
CA ALA A 163 10.64 -7.81 -19.28
C ALA A 163 11.28 -6.97 -20.39
N GLU A 164 12.29 -7.50 -21.08
CA GLU A 164 12.92 -6.82 -22.21
C GLU A 164 11.98 -6.67 -23.41
N SER A 165 11.23 -7.71 -23.76
CA SER A 165 10.21 -7.65 -24.83
C SER A 165 9.17 -6.55 -24.54
N LYS A 166 8.59 -6.54 -23.34
CA LYS A 166 7.59 -5.53 -22.94
C LYS A 166 8.17 -4.10 -22.92
N ARG A 167 9.46 -3.93 -22.64
CA ARG A 167 10.12 -2.61 -22.72
C ARG A 167 10.32 -2.13 -24.16
N GLN A 168 10.50 -3.03 -25.11
CA GLN A 168 10.63 -2.68 -26.54
C GLN A 168 9.28 -2.32 -27.16
N GLU A 169 8.19 -2.96 -26.72
CA GLU A 169 6.82 -2.67 -27.16
C GLU A 169 6.30 -1.30 -26.69
N ASN A 170 6.77 -0.82 -25.54
CA ASN A 170 6.35 0.45 -24.93
C ASN A 170 7.21 1.67 -25.32
N LYS A 171 8.18 1.50 -26.22
CA LYS A 171 8.98 2.60 -26.80
C LYS A 171 8.35 3.12 -28.08
#